data_AF-A0A2W4TGS1-F1
#
_entry.id   AF-A0A2W4TGS1-F1
#
_cell.length_a   1.000
_cell.length_b   1.000
_cell.length_c   1.000
_cell.angle_alpha   90.00
_cell.angle_beta   90.00
_cell.angle_gamma   90.00
#
_symmetry.space_group_name_H-M   'P 1'
#
loop_
_entity.id
_entity.type
_entity.pdbx_description
1 polymer ?
#
loop_
_entity_poly.entity_id
_entity_poly.type
_entity_poly.pdbx_seq_one_letter_code
_entity_poly.pdbx_strand_id
1 'polypeptide(L)'
;MGKAGISSLASPAWLLRGISAIPGELRLSRSVLTFTAHGSGTAWAWQLRKLERSTGRPGLAQALGSDERWVVLSEALDAIRVSSPWYYFAGGIIIQIGPHDYRISFGKPARSSGDDDGLDAVSDMRRLGKQWMLALGVA
;
A
#
# COMPACT_ATOMS: atom_id res chain seq x y z
N MET A 1 -2.51 30.05 -9.21
CA MET A 1 -1.30 29.59 -8.49
C MET A 1 -1.31 28.08 -8.43
N GLY A 2 -0.53 27.41 -9.28
CA GLY A 2 -0.41 25.95 -9.26
C GLY A 2 0.28 25.54 -7.97
N LYS A 3 -0.40 24.73 -7.13
CA LYS A 3 0.29 24.07 -6.01
C LYS A 3 1.45 23.29 -6.62
N ALA A 4 2.67 23.56 -6.17
CA ALA A 4 3.82 22.70 -6.44
C ALA A 4 3.52 21.34 -5.81
N GLY A 5 2.78 20.49 -6.52
CA GLY A 5 2.41 19.16 -6.08
C GLY A 5 3.67 18.33 -5.97
N ILE A 6 3.74 17.50 -4.93
CA ILE A 6 4.81 16.52 -4.76
C ILE A 6 4.79 15.62 -6.02
N SER A 7 5.79 15.77 -6.88
CA SER A 7 5.87 15.07 -8.18
C SER A 7 6.45 13.66 -8.07
N SER A 8 7.04 13.35 -6.91
CA SER A 8 7.56 12.04 -6.56
C SER A 8 7.53 11.81 -5.05
N LEU A 9 7.06 10.65 -4.61
CA LEU A 9 7.09 10.19 -3.22
C LEU A 9 7.23 8.67 -3.21
N ALA A 10 8.05 8.12 -2.33
CA ALA A 10 8.17 6.69 -2.15
C ALA A 10 8.29 6.37 -0.66
N SER A 11 7.62 5.30 -0.22
CA SER A 11 7.78 4.81 1.14
C SER A 11 7.52 3.30 1.21
N PRO A 12 8.10 2.61 2.22
CA PRO A 12 7.60 1.30 2.61
C PRO A 12 6.09 1.34 2.87
N ALA A 13 5.41 0.28 2.48
CA ALA A 13 3.97 0.14 2.72
C ALA A 13 3.58 -1.34 2.79
N TRP A 14 2.41 -1.60 3.37
CA TRP A 14 1.84 -2.94 3.50
C TRP A 14 0.45 -2.97 2.90
N LEU A 15 0.24 -3.87 1.93
CA LEU A 15 -1.08 -4.17 1.41
C LEU A 15 -1.80 -5.12 2.37
N LEU A 16 -2.85 -4.63 3.02
CA LEU A 16 -3.63 -5.35 4.02
C LEU A 16 -4.77 -6.13 3.39
N ARG A 17 -4.89 -7.41 3.76
CA ARG A 17 -5.90 -8.33 3.22
C ARG A 17 -6.50 -9.20 4.31
N GLY A 18 -7.43 -8.60 5.06
CA GLY A 18 -7.98 -9.23 6.27
C GLY A 18 -6.91 -9.24 7.36
N ILE A 19 -6.51 -10.43 7.81
CA ILE A 19 -5.49 -10.60 8.85
C ILE A 19 -4.05 -10.71 8.29
N SER A 20 -3.88 -10.67 6.97
CA SER A 20 -2.56 -10.73 6.35
C SER A 20 -2.11 -9.41 5.77
N ALA A 21 -0.80 -9.29 5.59
CA ALA A 21 -0.13 -8.11 5.08
C ALA A 21 0.97 -8.53 4.12
N ILE A 22 0.97 -7.90 2.94
CA ILE A 22 2.00 -8.09 1.91
C ILE A 22 2.90 -6.85 1.95
N PRO A 23 4.19 -6.99 2.32
CA PRO A 23 5.12 -5.86 2.36
C PRO A 23 5.45 -5.40 0.95
N GLY A 24 5.78 -4.13 0.80
CA GLY A 24 6.15 -3.54 -0.47
C GLY A 24 6.57 -2.09 -0.36
N GLU A 25 6.60 -1.42 -1.49
CA GLU A 25 6.83 0.02 -1.63
C GLU A 25 5.65 0.64 -2.38
N LEU A 26 5.10 1.72 -1.84
CA LEU A 26 4.20 2.61 -2.58
C LEU A 26 5.03 3.74 -3.16
N ARG A 27 4.86 4.02 -4.44
CA ARG A 27 5.59 5.06 -5.17
C ARG A 27 4.64 5.89 -6.01
N LEU A 28 4.72 7.20 -5.87
CA LEU A 28 4.17 8.18 -6.80
C LEU A 28 5.31 8.71 -7.66
N SER A 29 5.16 8.69 -8.98
CA SER A 29 6.09 9.32 -9.91
C SER A 29 5.34 9.81 -11.14
N ARG A 30 5.47 11.09 -11.49
CA ARG A 30 4.88 11.67 -12.71
C ARG A 30 3.38 11.33 -12.86
N SER A 31 2.62 11.46 -11.78
CA SER A 31 1.18 11.14 -11.71
C SER A 31 0.81 9.67 -11.86
N VAL A 32 1.76 8.74 -11.71
CA VAL A 32 1.50 7.30 -11.65
C VAL A 32 1.76 6.81 -10.24
N LEU A 33 0.78 6.13 -9.66
CA LEU A 33 0.86 5.45 -8.39
C LEU A 33 1.15 3.97 -8.63
N THR A 34 2.27 3.49 -8.12
CA THR A 34 2.71 2.10 -8.23
C THR A 34 2.85 1.50 -6.83
N PHE A 35 2.29 0.29 -6.63
CA PHE A 35 2.63 -0.54 -5.49
C PHE A 35 3.40 -1.78 -5.96
N THR A 36 4.62 -1.92 -5.46
CA THR A 36 5.48 -3.08 -5.73
C THR A 36 5.55 -3.91 -4.47
N ALA A 37 5.02 -5.14 -4.52
CA ALA A 37 5.11 -6.09 -3.42
C ALA A 37 6.48 -6.76 -3.39
N HIS A 38 6.98 -7.05 -2.19
CA HIS A 38 8.27 -7.70 -1.93
C HIS A 38 8.01 -9.03 -1.21
N GLY A 39 7.70 -10.08 -1.97
CA GLY A 39 7.31 -11.37 -1.42
C GLY A 39 5.91 -11.43 -0.80
N SER A 40 5.63 -12.51 -0.07
CA SER A 40 4.27 -12.85 0.37
C SER A 40 3.88 -12.22 1.71
N GLY A 41 4.86 -11.87 2.54
CA GLY A 41 4.62 -11.39 3.90
C GLY A 41 3.90 -12.44 4.75
N THR A 42 2.73 -12.08 5.28
CA THR A 42 1.87 -13.03 6.01
C THR A 42 0.72 -13.56 5.16
N ALA A 43 0.70 -13.28 3.85
CA ALA A 43 -0.39 -13.70 2.98
C ALA A 43 -0.27 -15.18 2.59
N TRP A 44 -1.38 -15.91 2.75
CA TRP A 44 -1.46 -17.30 2.36
C TRP A 44 -1.62 -17.47 0.83
N ALA A 45 -1.27 -18.65 0.31
CA ALA A 45 -1.33 -18.94 -1.12
C ALA A 45 -2.69 -18.64 -1.77
N TRP A 46 -3.81 -18.96 -1.09
CA TRP A 46 -5.15 -18.66 -1.60
C TRP A 46 -5.44 -17.15 -1.65
N GLN A 47 -4.85 -16.37 -0.74
CA GLN A 47 -4.92 -14.92 -0.78
C GLN A 47 -4.14 -14.43 -1.99
N LEU A 48 -2.89 -14.85 -2.18
CA LEU A 48 -2.09 -14.46 -3.34
C LEU A 48 -2.82 -14.77 -4.67
N ARG A 49 -3.44 -15.95 -4.81
CA ARG A 49 -4.28 -16.29 -5.97
C ARG A 49 -5.49 -15.36 -6.13
N LYS A 50 -6.13 -14.96 -5.03
CA LYS A 50 -7.21 -13.97 -5.07
C LYS A 50 -6.70 -12.59 -5.53
N LEU A 51 -5.49 -12.20 -5.13
CA LEU A 51 -4.87 -10.94 -5.54
C LEU A 51 -4.57 -10.95 -7.03
N GLU A 52 -3.91 -12.00 -7.51
CA GLU A 52 -3.63 -12.25 -8.93
C GLU A 52 -4.88 -12.11 -9.80
N ARG A 53 -5.99 -12.75 -9.38
CA ARG A 53 -7.28 -12.64 -10.08
C ARG A 53 -7.84 -11.22 -10.08
N SER A 54 -7.81 -10.51 -8.94
CA SER A 54 -8.33 -9.13 -8.87
C SER A 54 -7.47 -8.12 -9.64
N THR A 55 -6.18 -8.38 -9.78
CA THR A 55 -5.28 -7.51 -10.54
C THR A 55 -5.22 -7.88 -12.02
N GLY A 56 -5.73 -9.05 -12.41
CA GLY A 56 -5.59 -9.58 -13.77
C GLY A 56 -4.13 -9.80 -14.18
N ARG A 57 -3.25 -10.18 -13.23
CA ARG A 57 -1.79 -10.31 -13.45
C ARG A 57 -1.34 -11.76 -13.29
N PRO A 58 -1.38 -12.59 -14.36
CA PRO A 58 -0.94 -13.98 -14.31
C PRO A 58 0.51 -14.10 -13.80
N GLY A 59 0.76 -15.08 -12.94
CA GLY A 59 2.07 -15.36 -12.34
C GLY A 59 2.33 -14.62 -11.03
N LEU A 60 1.51 -13.62 -10.67
CA LEU A 60 1.72 -12.80 -9.46
C LEU A 60 1.77 -13.66 -8.19
N ALA A 61 0.87 -14.64 -8.06
CA ALA A 61 0.81 -15.45 -6.85
C ALA A 61 2.06 -16.33 -6.67
N GLN A 62 2.59 -16.86 -7.78
CA GLN A 62 3.81 -17.65 -7.77
C GLN A 62 5.03 -16.78 -7.45
N ALA A 63 5.17 -15.63 -8.13
CA ALA A 63 6.28 -14.71 -7.91
C ALA A 63 6.37 -14.24 -6.45
N LEU A 64 5.24 -13.81 -5.87
CA LEU A 64 5.21 -13.40 -4.46
C LEU A 64 5.44 -14.56 -3.49
N GLY A 65 5.06 -15.79 -3.87
CA GLY A 65 5.34 -17.00 -3.09
C GLY A 65 6.83 -17.38 -3.07
N SER A 66 7.59 -16.93 -4.06
CA SER A 66 9.05 -17.12 -4.19
C SER A 66 9.85 -15.90 -3.71
N ASP A 67 9.24 -15.01 -2.93
CA ASP A 67 9.84 -13.77 -2.43
C ASP A 67 10.38 -12.80 -3.51
N GLU A 68 9.84 -12.89 -4.72
CA GLU A 68 10.18 -11.97 -5.81
C GLU A 68 9.47 -10.61 -5.64
N ARG A 69 10.06 -9.58 -6.25
CA ARG A 69 9.42 -8.27 -6.36
C ARG A 69 8.46 -8.25 -7.53
N TRP A 70 7.22 -7.81 -7.30
CA TRP A 70 6.21 -7.76 -8.34
C TRP A 70 5.35 -6.51 -8.27
N VAL A 71 5.07 -5.90 -9.42
CA VAL A 71 4.14 -4.76 -9.50
C VAL A 71 2.71 -5.28 -9.38
N VAL A 72 2.03 -4.89 -8.30
CA VAL A 72 0.64 -5.29 -8.03
C VAL A 72 -0.33 -4.36 -8.74
N LEU A 73 -0.10 -3.04 -8.63
CA LEU A 73 -0.86 -2.00 -9.32
C LEU A 73 0.08 -0.91 -9.83
N SER A 74 -0.29 -0.28 -10.93
CA SER A 74 0.43 0.84 -11.53
C SER A 74 -0.56 1.66 -12.35
N GLU A 75 -1.19 2.64 -11.70
CA GLU A 75 -2.30 3.39 -12.27
C GLU A 75 -2.01 4.88 -12.28
N ALA A 76 -2.55 5.59 -13.27
CA ALA A 76 -2.56 7.04 -13.27
C ALA A 76 -3.48 7.58 -12.15
N LEU A 77 -3.14 8.74 -11.59
CA LEU A 77 -3.90 9.32 -10.47
C LEU A 77 -5.37 9.64 -10.81
N ASP A 78 -5.69 9.88 -12.08
CA ASP A 78 -7.05 10.11 -12.57
C ASP A 78 -7.89 8.83 -12.68
N ALA A 79 -7.24 7.66 -12.69
CA ALA A 79 -7.87 6.34 -12.75
C ALA A 79 -8.20 5.76 -11.36
N ILE A 80 -7.76 6.41 -10.28
CA ILE A 80 -7.91 5.90 -8.92
C ILE A 80 -8.74 6.86 -8.05
N ARG A 81 -9.39 6.32 -7.03
CA ARG A 81 -9.94 7.12 -5.92
C ARG A 81 -9.19 6.78 -4.65
N VAL A 82 -8.90 7.80 -3.86
CA VAL A 82 -8.17 7.64 -2.60
C VAL A 82 -9.02 8.16 -1.46
N SER A 83 -9.10 7.37 -0.38
CA SER A 83 -9.74 7.80 0.87
C SER A 83 -8.87 7.49 2.08
N SER A 84 -9.07 8.29 3.14
CA SER A 84 -8.30 8.26 4.38
C SER A 84 -9.10 8.97 5.48
N PRO A 85 -8.84 8.69 6.78
CA PRO A 85 -7.96 7.65 7.31
C PRO A 85 -8.63 6.27 7.31
N TRP A 86 -7.84 5.21 7.07
CA TRP A 86 -8.39 3.83 7.01
C TRP A 86 -7.79 2.81 8.00
N TYR A 87 -6.61 3.06 8.57
CA TYR A 87 -5.94 2.10 9.47
C TYR A 87 -5.57 2.70 10.82
N TYR A 88 -5.25 1.85 11.82
CA TYR A 88 -4.97 2.27 13.20
C TYR A 88 -4.11 3.53 13.24
N PHE A 89 -4.54 4.48 14.06
CA PHE A 89 -3.90 5.77 14.25
C PHE A 89 -3.78 6.66 13.01
N ALA A 90 -4.57 6.46 11.95
CA ALA A 90 -4.55 7.25 10.71
C ALA A 90 -3.27 7.10 9.87
N GLY A 91 -2.62 5.94 9.95
CA GLY A 91 -1.38 5.62 9.23
C GLY A 91 -1.55 4.92 7.89
N GLY A 92 -2.71 5.04 7.22
CA GLY A 92 -2.98 4.28 6.00
C GLY A 92 -4.10 4.87 5.14
N ILE A 93 -4.19 4.40 3.90
CA ILE A 93 -5.13 4.85 2.87
C ILE A 93 -5.85 3.67 2.22
N ILE A 94 -7.01 3.94 1.62
CA ILE A 94 -7.64 3.04 0.64
C ILE A 94 -7.43 3.64 -0.74
N ILE A 95 -6.93 2.82 -1.66
CA ILE A 95 -6.86 3.11 -3.09
C ILE A 95 -7.91 2.24 -3.78
N GLN A 96 -8.90 2.85 -4.39
CA GLN A 96 -9.92 2.17 -5.16
C GLN A 96 -9.57 2.25 -6.66
N ILE A 97 -9.54 1.09 -7.31
CA ILE A 97 -9.32 0.93 -8.76
C ILE A 97 -10.49 0.10 -9.30
N GLY A 98 -11.41 0.74 -10.03
CA GLY A 98 -12.66 0.12 -10.44
C GLY A 98 -13.43 -0.46 -9.24
N PRO A 99 -13.76 -1.78 -9.22
CA PRO A 99 -14.48 -2.41 -8.12
C PRO A 99 -13.58 -2.93 -6.98
N HIS A 100 -12.27 -2.62 -7.01
CA HIS A 100 -11.29 -3.21 -6.10
C HIS A 100 -10.70 -2.17 -5.14
N ASP A 101 -10.75 -2.48 -3.85
CA ASP A 101 -10.12 -1.69 -2.80
C ASP A 101 -8.76 -2.29 -2.41
N TYR A 102 -7.73 -1.45 -2.48
CA TYR A 102 -6.38 -1.73 -2.04
C TYR A 102 -6.09 -0.92 -0.79
N ARG A 103 -5.84 -1.65 0.28
CA ARG A 103 -5.82 -1.16 1.64
C ARG A 103 -4.37 -1.07 2.09
N ILE A 104 -3.83 0.15 2.14
CA ILE A 104 -2.40 0.38 2.36
C ILE A 104 -2.18 0.91 3.77
N SER A 105 -1.26 0.28 4.50
CA SER A 105 -0.71 0.80 5.75
C SER A 105 0.72 1.28 5.54
N PHE A 106 1.08 2.41 6.10
CA PHE A 106 2.47 2.92 6.15
C PHE A 106 3.23 2.43 7.38
N GLY A 107 2.54 1.75 8.30
CA GLY A 107 3.15 1.02 9.39
C GLY A 107 3.13 -0.47 9.13
N LYS A 108 4.19 -1.14 9.56
CA LYS A 108 4.22 -2.59 9.66
C LYS A 108 3.11 -3.03 10.61
N PRO A 109 2.19 -3.92 10.18
CA PRO A 109 1.19 -4.46 11.10
C PRO A 109 1.89 -5.22 12.23
N ALA A 110 1.41 -5.04 13.46
CA ALA A 110 1.94 -5.73 14.62
C ALA A 110 1.93 -7.25 14.38
N ARG A 111 3.04 -7.92 14.70
CA ARG A 111 3.02 -9.37 14.88
C ARG A 111 2.38 -9.67 16.24
N SER A 112 1.70 -10.80 16.36
CA SER A 112 1.16 -11.30 17.63
C SER A 112 2.25 -11.67 18.65
N SER A 113 3.53 -11.59 18.28
CA SER A 113 4.68 -11.61 19.19
C SER A 113 5.02 -10.16 19.56
N GLY A 114 4.87 -9.79 20.83
CA GLY A 114 4.98 -8.42 21.36
C GLY A 114 6.33 -7.73 21.18
N ASP A 115 6.72 -7.48 19.93
CA ASP A 115 7.80 -6.58 19.58
C ASP A 115 7.32 -5.15 19.80
N ASP A 116 8.10 -4.44 20.62
CA ASP A 116 7.84 -3.11 21.17
C ASP A 116 8.04 -2.03 20.08
N ASP A 117 7.24 -2.06 19.01
CA ASP A 117 7.17 -1.01 18.00
C ASP A 117 6.38 0.18 18.61
N GLY A 118 7.03 0.95 19.49
CA GLY A 118 6.45 1.96 20.38
C GLY A 118 5.74 3.16 19.73
N LEU A 119 5.42 4.18 20.55
CA LEU A 119 4.69 5.41 20.16
C LEU A 119 5.33 6.19 18.98
N ASP A 120 6.64 6.05 18.79
CA ASP A 120 7.37 6.67 17.68
C ASP A 120 6.96 6.07 16.33
N ALA A 121 6.72 4.75 16.27
CA ALA A 121 6.22 4.09 15.06
C ALA A 121 4.85 4.64 14.66
N VAL A 122 3.97 4.90 15.63
CA VAL A 122 2.65 5.51 15.38
C VAL A 122 2.78 6.94 14.85
N SER A 123 3.72 7.72 15.39
CA SER A 123 3.96 9.10 14.96
C SER A 123 4.48 9.16 13.52
N ASP A 124 5.42 8.26 13.17
CA ASP A 124 5.94 8.14 11.80
C ASP A 124 4.88 7.67 10.81
N MET A 125 4.05 6.69 11.19
CA MET A 125 2.91 6.24 10.38
C MET A 125 1.97 7.39 10.03
N ARG A 126 1.61 8.22 11.02
CA ARG A 126 0.75 9.40 10.83
C ARG A 126 1.40 10.42 9.91
N ARG A 127 2.69 10.68 10.12
CA ARG A 127 3.45 11.63 9.32
C ARG A 127 3.48 11.18 7.85
N LEU A 128 3.77 9.91 7.58
CA LEU A 128 3.74 9.34 6.24
C LEU A 128 2.34 9.40 5.64
N GLY A 129 1.30 9.03 6.40
CA GLY A 129 -0.09 9.15 5.95
C GLY A 129 -0.45 10.56 5.47
N LYS A 130 -0.10 11.58 6.26
CA LYS A 130 -0.30 12.98 5.88
C LYS A 130 0.48 13.39 4.63
N GLN A 131 1.74 12.96 4.51
CA GLN A 131 2.57 13.22 3.33
C GLN A 131 1.95 12.63 2.06
N TRP A 132 1.43 11.39 2.15
CA TRP A 132 0.75 10.75 1.04
C TRP A 132 -0.56 11.45 0.67
N MET A 133 -1.35 11.88 1.65
CA MET A 133 -2.59 12.63 1.37
C MET A 133 -2.31 13.94 0.64
N LEU A 134 -1.29 14.69 1.10
CA LEU A 134 -0.84 15.91 0.42
C LEU A 134 -0.35 15.62 -1.00
N ALA A 135 0.43 14.56 -1.20
CA ALA A 135 0.95 14.17 -2.50
C ALA A 135 -0.14 13.72 -3.48
N LEU A 136 -1.17 13.03 -2.97
CA LEU A 136 -2.31 12.54 -3.75
C LEU A 136 -3.40 13.61 -3.94
N GLY A 137 -3.22 14.80 -3.36
CA GLY A 137 -4.18 15.91 -3.49
C GLY A 137 -5.51 15.66 -2.78
N VAL A 138 -5.54 14.74 -1.80
CA VAL A 138 -6.72 14.44 -1.00
C VAL A 138 -6.69 15.30 0.26
N ALA A 139 -7.69 16.19 0.39
CA ALA A 139 -7.83 17.12 1.52
C ALA A 139 -8.70 16.52 2.64
#